data_AF-A0A2G9Q9E0-F1
#
_entry.id   AF-A0A2G9Q9E0-F1
#
_cell.length_a   1.000
_cell.length_b   1.000
_cell.length_c   1.000
_cell.angle_alpha   90.00
_cell.angle_beta   90.00
_cell.angle_gamma   90.00
#
_symmetry.space_group_name_H-M   'P 1'
#
loop_
_entity.id
_entity.type
_entity.pdbx_description
1 polymer ?
#
loop_
_entity_poly.entity_id
_entity_poly.type
_entity_poly.pdbx_seq_one_letter_code
_entity_poly.pdbx_strand_id
1 'polypeptide(L)' 'MAERLSATSAEESPEPQPSRCRRRYKATNMAFEEMVKMVSILRREDYDAKKGPYTQPNMQKDKIMSSVVTALEK' A
#
# COMPACT_ATOMS: atom_id res chain seq x y z
N MET A 1 2.09 46.49 -30.53
CA MET A 1 1.03 45.48 -30.73
C MET A 1 1.65 44.13 -30.40
N ALA A 2 1.04 43.42 -29.45
CA ALA A 2 1.65 42.39 -28.63
C ALA A 2 2.11 41.12 -29.40
N GLU A 3 3.19 40.53 -28.88
CA GLU A 3 3.78 39.25 -29.25
C GLU A 3 2.76 38.11 -29.38
N ARG A 4 2.92 37.29 -30.41
CA ARG A 4 2.29 35.97 -30.49
C ARG A 4 3.32 34.91 -30.10
N LEU A 5 3.28 34.51 -28.83
CA LEU A 5 3.92 33.28 -28.36
C LEU A 5 3.22 32.08 -29.00
N SER A 6 3.79 31.52 -30.06
CA SER A 6 3.37 30.22 -30.59
C SER A 6 4.22 29.13 -29.92
N ALA A 7 3.95 28.89 -28.64
CA ALA A 7 4.41 27.68 -27.98
C ALA A 7 3.49 26.53 -28.43
N THR A 8 3.91 25.78 -29.45
CA THR A 8 3.27 24.51 -29.80
C THR A 8 3.69 23.49 -28.75
N SER A 9 3.03 23.50 -27.60
CA SER A 9 3.12 22.43 -26.61
C SER A 9 2.39 21.21 -27.15
N ALA A 10 3.01 20.51 -28.11
CA ALA A 10 2.71 19.10 -28.34
C ALA A 10 3.26 18.34 -27.13
N GLU A 11 2.46 18.28 -26.07
CA GLU A 11 2.67 17.40 -24.92
C GLU A 11 2.53 15.96 -25.45
N GLU A 12 3.64 15.45 -25.99
CA GLU A 12 3.81 14.06 -26.36
C GLU A 12 3.84 13.24 -25.07
N SER A 13 2.65 12.85 -24.60
CA SER A 13 2.50 11.93 -23.48
C SER A 13 3.34 10.67 -23.77
N PRO A 14 4.36 10.35 -22.96
CA PRO A 14 5.19 9.18 -23.21
C PRO A 14 4.33 7.92 -23.14
N GLU A 15 4.48 7.02 -24.12
CA GLU A 15 3.78 5.72 -24.10
C GLU A 15 4.02 5.02 -22.75
N PRO A 16 2.98 4.46 -22.12
CA PRO A 16 3.12 3.78 -20.83
C PRO A 16 3.99 2.55 -20.99
N GLN A 17 5.29 2.71 -20.71
CA GLN A 17 6.25 1.61 -20.61
C GLN A 17 5.70 0.55 -19.65
N PRO A 18 5.60 -0.72 -20.07
CA PRO A 18 5.07 -1.76 -19.19
C PRO A 18 6.02 -1.94 -18.02
N SER A 19 5.61 -1.45 -16.84
CA SER A 19 6.38 -1.64 -15.62
C SER A 19 6.57 -3.13 -15.38
N ARG A 20 7.84 -3.56 -15.31
CA ARG A 20 8.23 -4.97 -15.19
C ARG A 20 7.99 -5.55 -13.78
N CYS A 21 6.95 -5.07 -13.10
CA CYS A 21 6.49 -5.53 -11.78
C CYS A 21 5.05 -6.05 -11.82
N ARG A 22 4.54 -6.52 -12.97
CA ARG A 22 3.29 -7.28 -13.03
C ARG A 22 3.51 -8.74 -12.62
N ARG A 23 3.90 -8.97 -11.36
CA ARG A 23 3.57 -10.24 -10.69
C ARG A 23 2.08 -10.16 -10.39
N ARG A 24 1.23 -10.59 -11.33
CA ARG A 24 -0.20 -10.79 -11.04
C ARG A 24 -0.27 -11.95 -10.06
N TYR A 25 -0.19 -11.63 -8.76
CA TYR A 25 -0.44 -12.60 -7.72
C TYR A 25 -1.90 -13.01 -7.88
N LYS A 26 -2.15 -14.30 -8.16
CA LYS A 26 -3.51 -14.84 -8.20
C LYS A 26 -4.07 -14.65 -6.79
N ALA A 27 -5.13 -13.86 -6.67
CA ALA A 27 -5.81 -13.71 -5.39
C ALA A 27 -6.27 -15.11 -4.97
N THR A 28 -5.70 -15.64 -3.88
CA THR A 28 -6.28 -16.78 -3.20
C THR A 28 -7.61 -16.32 -2.61
N ASN A 29 -8.67 -17.10 -2.78
CA ASN A 29 -9.95 -16.81 -2.15
C ASN A 29 -9.76 -16.95 -0.63
N MET A 30 -9.48 -15.84 0.06
CA MET A 30 -9.46 -15.77 1.51
C MET A 30 -10.89 -15.92 2.03
N ALA A 31 -11.08 -16.69 3.10
CA ALA A 31 -12.38 -16.76 3.75
C ALA A 31 -12.74 -15.38 4.32
N PHE A 32 -14.04 -15.03 4.33
CA PHE A 32 -14.51 -13.78 4.95
C PHE A 32 -14.05 -13.66 6.41
N GLU A 33 -14.06 -14.77 7.14
CA GLU A 33 -13.57 -14.86 8.52
C GLU A 33 -12.09 -14.49 8.64
N GLU A 34 -11.25 -14.91 7.69
CA GLU A 34 -9.81 -14.59 7.67
C GLU A 34 -9.60 -13.09 7.42
N MET A 35 -10.36 -12.48 6.50
CA MET A 35 -10.32 -11.02 6.30
C MET A 35 -10.77 -10.24 7.54
N VAL A 36 -11.86 -10.68 8.20
CA VAL A 36 -12.34 -10.04 9.44
C VAL A 36 -11.30 -10.16 10.56
N LYS A 37 -10.62 -11.31 10.65
CA LYS A 37 -9.54 -11.53 11.62
C LYS A 37 -8.38 -10.57 11.38
N MET A 38 -7.92 -10.39 10.13
CA MET A 38 -6.90 -9.41 9.79
C MET A 38 -7.29 -7.99 10.19
N VAL A 39 -8.49 -7.53 9.80
CA VAL A 39 -8.96 -6.17 10.08
C VAL A 39 -9.10 -5.91 11.57
N SER A 40 -9.48 -6.93 12.36
CA SER A 40 -9.56 -6.80 13.81
C SER A 40 -8.18 -6.60 14.48
N ILE A 41 -7.14 -7.25 13.95
CA ILE A 41 -5.75 -7.09 14.41
C ILE A 41 -5.25 -5.68 14.09
N LEU A 42 -5.45 -5.22 12.84
CA LEU A 42 -5.09 -3.86 12.43
C LEU A 42 -5.75 -2.82 13.34
N ARG A 43 -7.06 -2.92 13.57
CA ARG A 43 -7.78 -2.00 14.45
C ARG A 43 -7.27 -2.01 15.88
N ARG A 44 -6.83 -3.17 16.40
CA ARG A 44 -6.35 -3.31 17.76
C ARG A 44 -4.92 -2.78 17.94
N GLU A 45 -4.05 -3.00 16.97
CA GLU A 45 -2.62 -2.70 17.08
C GLU A 45 -2.22 -1.34 16.50
N ASP A 46 -2.92 -0.80 15.49
CA ASP A 46 -2.65 0.55 14.96
C ASP A 46 -3.25 1.65 15.85
N TYR A 47 -4.44 1.42 16.44
CA TYR A 47 -5.11 2.43 17.28
C TYR A 47 -4.66 2.42 18.74
N ASP A 48 -3.73 1.54 19.14
CA ASP A 48 -3.17 1.58 20.49
C ASP A 48 -2.21 2.77 20.59
N ALA A 49 -2.76 3.96 20.76
CA ALA A 49 -2.06 5.25 20.96
C ALA A 49 -1.10 5.26 22.17
N LYS A 50 -0.92 4.11 22.83
CA LYS A 50 0.11 3.84 23.83
C LYS A 50 1.52 3.79 23.24
N LYS A 51 1.66 3.55 21.93
CA LYS A 51 2.97 3.55 21.28
C LYS A 51 3.33 4.97 20.86
N GLY A 52 4.31 5.56 21.53
CA GLY A 52 4.88 6.85 21.14
C GLY A 52 5.51 6.82 19.73
N PRO A 53 5.96 7.98 19.21
CA PRO A 53 6.61 8.07 17.91
C PRO A 53 7.78 7.08 17.80
N TYR A 54 7.85 6.36 16.69
CA TYR A 54 8.80 5.26 16.52
C TYR A 54 10.22 5.75 16.26
N THR A 55 11.19 5.08 16.86
CA THR A 55 12.62 5.23 16.56
C THR A 55 12.97 4.74 15.15
N GLN A 56 12.21 3.77 14.62
CA GLN A 56 12.41 3.19 13.29
C GLN A 56 11.09 3.14 12.50
N PRO A 57 11.06 3.60 11.22
CA PRO A 57 9.82 3.80 10.47
C PRO A 57 8.95 2.56 10.24
N ASN A 58 9.54 1.36 10.18
CA ASN A 58 8.82 0.12 9.78
C ASN A 58 8.55 -0.85 10.93
N MET A 59 9.07 -0.59 12.13
CA MET A 59 9.05 -1.57 13.22
C MET A 59 7.63 -1.92 13.70
N GLN A 60 6.70 -0.96 13.68
CA GLN A 60 5.29 -1.22 14.00
C GLN A 60 4.61 -2.03 12.90
N LYS A 61 4.83 -1.65 11.64
CA LYS A 61 4.27 -2.37 10.49
C LYS A 61 4.72 -3.81 10.49
N ASP A 62 6.00 -4.07 10.74
CA ASP A 62 6.54 -5.43 10.80
C ASP A 62 5.92 -6.25 11.94
N LYS A 63 5.71 -5.61 13.10
CA LYS A 63 5.04 -6.26 14.23
C LYS A 63 3.58 -6.60 13.93
N ILE A 64 2.85 -5.67 13.32
CA ILE A 64 1.45 -5.87 12.93
C ILE A 64 1.34 -6.97 11.87
N MET A 65 2.22 -6.94 10.88
CA MET A 65 2.29 -7.98 9.86
C MET A 65 2.64 -9.35 10.47
N SER A 66 3.52 -9.40 11.47
CA SER A 66 3.80 -10.63 12.22
C SER A 66 2.55 -11.16 12.94
N SER A 67 1.82 -10.30 13.65
CA SER A 67 0.56 -10.69 14.33
C SER A 67 -0.48 -11.23 13.35
N VAL A 68 -0.60 -10.58 12.18
CA VAL A 68 -1.47 -11.01 11.09
C VAL A 68 -1.07 -12.37 10.54
N VAL A 69 0.23 -12.58 10.26
CA VAL A 69 0.74 -13.86 9.74
C VAL A 69 0.49 -14.98 10.76
N THR A 70 0.84 -14.77 12.03
CA THR A 70 0.61 -15.77 13.10
C THR A 70 -0.87 -16.08 13.29
N ALA A 71 -1.77 -15.13 13.07
CA ALA A 71 -3.21 -15.35 13.18
C ALA A 71 -3.81 -16.14 12.00
N LEU A 72 -3.14 -16.13 10.84
CA LEU A 72 -3.56 -16.79 9.61
C LEU A 72 -2.82 -18.10 9.36
N GLU A 73 -1.64 -18.30 9.96
CA GLU A 73 -1.00 -19.61 10.06
C GLU A 73 -1.95 -20.55 10.81
N LYS A 74 -2.51 -21.50 10.07
CA LYS A 74 -3.23 -22.66 10.57
C LYS A 74 -2.26 -23.81 10.74
#